data_AF-A0A6G8AQL3-F1
#
_entry.id   AF-A0A6G8AQL3-F1
#
_cell.length_a   1.000
_cell.length_b   1.000
_cell.length_c   1.000
_cell.angle_alpha   90.00
_cell.angle_beta   90.00
_cell.angle_gamma   90.00
#
_symmetry.space_group_name_H-M   'P 1'
#
loop_
_entity.id
_entity.type
_entity.pdbx_description
1 polymer ?
#
loop_
_entity_poly.entity_id
_entity_poly.type
_entity_poly.pdbx_seq_one_letter_code
_entity_poly.pdbx_strand_id
1 'polypeptide(L)'
;MILSIVIMLLGLYCLLLAPRYYPMIGYRGALYYMKKQESWKITNQIFGLYLFISGLIYFINGNLKLLIILLIVAIMTTDLISLLILKRKKSR
;
A
#
# COMPACT_ATOMS: atom_id res chain seq x y z
N MET A 1 -19.82 2.62 6.41
CA MET A 1 -19.47 1.46 7.25
C MET A 1 -19.04 0.22 6.46
N ILE A 2 -19.81 -0.27 5.49
CA ILE A 2 -19.39 -1.43 4.66
C ILE A 2 -18.08 -1.11 3.92
N LEU A 3 -17.98 0.07 3.29
CA LEU A 3 -16.78 0.49 2.57
C LEU A 3 -15.51 0.49 3.43
N SER A 4 -15.56 0.97 4.69
CA SER A 4 -14.42 0.92 5.62
C SER A 4 -13.97 -0.51 5.90
N ILE A 5 -14.92 -1.44 6.10
CA ILE A 5 -14.61 -2.85 6.36
C ILE A 5 -13.92 -3.46 5.14
N VAL A 6 -14.42 -3.19 3.94
CA VAL A 6 -13.79 -3.65 2.69
C VAL A 6 -12.36 -3.12 2.57
N ILE A 7 -12.14 -1.83 2.85
CA ILE A 7 -10.82 -1.21 2.81
C ILE A 7 -9.86 -1.82 3.84
N MET A 8 -10.34 -2.07 5.06
CA MET A 8 -9.55 -2.74 6.10
C MET A 8 -9.18 -4.17 5.71
N LEU A 9 -10.11 -4.93 5.14
CA LEU A 9 -9.84 -6.29 4.66
C LEU A 9 -8.83 -6.30 3.51
N LEU A 10 -8.93 -5.36 2.57
CA LEU A 10 -7.94 -5.18 1.51
C LEU A 10 -6.56 -4.76 2.08
N GLY A 11 -6.55 -3.94 3.13
CA GLY A 11 -5.34 -3.57 3.87
C GLY A 11 -4.67 -4.79 4.51
N LEU A 12 -5.43 -5.61 5.24
CA LEU A 12 -4.95 -6.86 5.84
C LEU A 12 -4.48 -7.86 4.77
N TYR A 13 -5.19 -7.95 3.65
CA TYR A 13 -4.79 -8.75 2.51
C TYR A 13 -3.41 -8.34 1.98
N CYS A 14 -3.20 -7.03 1.76
CA CYS A 14 -1.91 -6.50 1.32
C CYS A 14 -0.81 -6.63 2.38
N LEU A 15 -1.17 -6.57 3.67
CA LEU A 15 -0.22 -6.65 4.78
C LEU A 15 0.29 -8.09 5.02
N LEU A 16 -0.61 -9.08 4.96
CA LEU A 16 -0.34 -10.45 5.41
C LEU A 16 -0.20 -11.45 4.27
N LEU A 17 -1.10 -11.39 3.29
CA LEU A 17 -1.20 -12.38 2.23
C LEU A 17 -0.30 -12.02 1.06
N ALA A 18 -0.38 -10.78 0.55
CA ALA A 18 0.43 -10.36 -0.60
C ALA A 18 1.92 -10.70 -0.42
N PRO A 19 2.62 -10.37 0.70
CA PRO A 19 4.03 -10.68 0.91
C PRO A 19 4.44 -12.16 0.79
N ARG A 20 3.49 -13.10 0.94
CA ARG A 20 3.73 -14.55 0.85
C ARG A 20 3.62 -15.08 -0.58
N TYR A 21 2.90 -14.40 -1.46
CA TYR A 21 2.64 -14.84 -2.84
C TYR A 21 3.41 -13.99 -3.86
N TYR A 22 4.62 -13.54 -3.55
CA TYR A 22 5.45 -12.82 -4.53
C TYR A 22 5.70 -13.70 -5.77
N PRO A 23 5.59 -13.18 -7.01
CA PRO A 23 5.10 -11.85 -7.43
C PRO A 23 3.63 -11.83 -7.90
N MET A 24 2.84 -12.86 -7.58
CA MET A 24 1.52 -13.09 -8.19
C MET A 24 0.45 -12.08 -7.74
N ILE A 25 0.35 -11.70 -6.46
CA ILE A 25 -0.83 -10.95 -5.96
C ILE A 25 -0.51 -9.86 -4.93
N GLY A 26 -0.94 -8.61 -5.19
CA GLY A 26 -0.73 -7.47 -4.29
C GLY A 26 -0.76 -6.13 -5.03
N TYR A 27 -0.63 -5.03 -4.28
CA TYR A 27 -0.38 -3.71 -4.82
C TYR A 27 0.89 -3.70 -5.66
N ARG A 28 0.74 -3.20 -6.89
CA ARG A 28 1.82 -2.94 -7.83
C ARG A 28 1.80 -1.44 -8.08
N GLY A 29 2.61 -0.70 -7.33
CA GLY A 29 2.77 0.73 -7.56
C GLY A 29 3.27 1.04 -8.98
N ALA A 30 3.20 2.29 -9.41
CA ALA A 30 3.59 2.67 -10.78
C ALA A 30 5.06 2.30 -11.06
N LEU A 31 5.91 2.46 -10.04
CA LEU A 31 7.32 2.05 -10.07
C LEU A 31 7.54 0.54 -10.22
N TYR A 32 6.63 -0.29 -9.72
CA TYR A 32 6.72 -1.74 -9.91
C TYR A 32 6.46 -2.12 -11.37
N TYR A 33 5.45 -1.50 -12.01
CA TYR A 33 5.17 -1.73 -13.43
C TYR A 33 6.33 -1.35 -14.33
N MET A 34 7.03 -0.26 -14.02
CA MET A 34 8.15 0.21 -14.83
C MET A 34 9.46 -0.57 -14.61
N LYS A 35 9.68 -1.17 -13.42
CA LYS A 35 11.00 -1.73 -13.05
C LYS A 35 10.98 -3.17 -12.49
N LYS A 36 9.83 -3.85 -12.42
CA LYS A 36 9.64 -5.22 -11.88
C LYS A 36 10.52 -5.50 -10.66
N GLN A 37 10.26 -4.80 -9.56
CA GLN A 37 11.19 -4.67 -8.43
C GLN A 37 11.02 -5.75 -7.34
N GLU A 38 12.15 -6.15 -6.75
CA GLU A 38 12.23 -7.00 -5.55
C GLU A 38 11.68 -6.32 -4.28
N SER A 39 11.47 -5.00 -4.30
CA SER A 39 10.90 -4.22 -3.17
C SER A 39 9.41 -4.49 -2.92
N TRP A 40 8.79 -5.34 -3.74
CA TRP A 40 7.36 -5.63 -3.73
C TRP A 40 6.82 -6.10 -2.37
N LYS A 41 7.60 -6.91 -1.63
CA LYS A 41 7.18 -7.42 -0.32
C LYS A 41 6.97 -6.28 0.69
N ILE A 42 7.98 -5.42 0.80
CA ILE A 42 7.99 -4.30 1.75
C ILE A 42 6.95 -3.26 1.36
N THR A 43 6.82 -2.97 0.07
CA THR A 43 5.87 -1.99 -0.44
C THR A 43 4.42 -2.42 -0.24
N ASN A 44 4.12 -3.71 -0.39
CA ASN A 44 2.80 -4.25 -0.07
C ASN A 44 2.47 -4.19 1.43
N GLN A 45 3.45 -4.48 2.29
CA GLN A 45 3.26 -4.37 3.74
C GLN A 45 2.95 -2.93 4.15
N ILE A 46 3.71 -1.97 3.63
CA ILE A 46 3.53 -0.55 3.93
C ILE A 46 2.19 -0.05 3.39
N PHE A 47 1.87 -0.37 2.14
CA PHE A 47 0.59 0.00 1.53
C PHE A 47 -0.60 -0.62 2.27
N GLY A 48 -0.50 -1.89 2.65
CA GLY A 48 -1.52 -2.59 3.42
C GLY A 48 -1.75 -1.96 4.80
N LEU A 49 -0.67 -1.54 5.49
CA LEU A 49 -0.77 -0.80 6.75
C LEU A 49 -1.48 0.54 6.56
N TYR A 50 -1.12 1.30 5.53
CA TYR A 50 -1.79 2.58 5.21
C TYR A 50 -3.28 2.39 4.89
N LEU A 51 -3.63 1.38 4.09
CA LEU A 51 -5.02 1.04 3.77
C LEU A 51 -5.81 0.68 5.02
N PHE A 52 -5.22 -0.15 5.90
CA PHE A 52 -5.87 -0.55 7.14
C PHE A 52 -6.15 0.64 8.05
N ILE A 53 -5.15 1.50 8.26
CA ILE A 53 -5.30 2.73 9.07
C ILE A 53 -6.32 3.69 8.44
N SER A 54 -6.28 3.88 7.13
CA SER A 54 -7.23 4.74 6.42
C SER A 54 -8.67 4.22 6.54
N GLY A 55 -8.86 2.91 6.47
CA GLY A 55 -10.13 2.25 6.69
C GLY A 55 -10.64 2.42 8.12
N LEU A 56 -9.77 2.32 9.13
CA LEU A 56 -10.11 2.61 10.54
C LEU A 56 -10.52 4.07 10.75
N ILE A 57 -9.73 5.02 10.22
CA ILE A 57 -10.05 6.45 10.32
C ILE A 57 -11.39 6.74 9.67
N TYR A 58 -11.65 6.17 8.49
CA TYR A 58 -12.94 6.34 7.81
C TYR A 58 -14.09 5.67 8.54
N PHE A 59 -13.86 4.54 9.22
CA PHE A 59 -14.88 3.88 10.04
C PHE A 59 -15.36 4.79 11.19
N ILE A 60 -14.44 5.53 11.81
CA ILE A 60 -14.73 6.43 12.93
C ILE A 60 -15.34 7.76 12.44
N ASN A 61 -14.73 8.41 11.44
CA ASN A 61 -15.13 9.75 11.01
C ASN A 61 -16.22 9.79 9.93
N GLY A 62 -16.37 8.72 9.14
CA GLY A 62 -17.28 8.68 7.99
C GLY A 62 -16.96 9.66 6.85
N ASN A 63 -15.84 10.39 6.92
CA ASN A 63 -15.52 11.46 5.97
C ASN A 63 -14.84 10.91 4.70
N LEU A 64 -15.59 10.89 3.58
CA LEU A 64 -15.11 10.38 2.30
C LEU A 64 -13.95 11.21 1.72
N LYS A 65 -13.96 12.54 1.88
CA LYS A 65 -12.90 13.41 1.34
C LYS A 65 -11.57 13.10 2.03
N LEU A 66 -11.59 12.91 3.35
CA LEU A 66 -10.43 12.52 4.13
C LEU A 66 -9.90 11.15 3.68
N LEU A 67 -10.78 10.18 3.45
CA LEU A 67 -10.40 8.86 2.94
C LEU A 67 -9.67 8.94 1.59
N ILE A 68 -10.20 9.72 0.64
CA ILE A 68 -9.57 9.89 -0.68
C ILE A 68 -8.17 10.49 -0.55
N ILE A 69 -8.00 11.52 0.29
CA ILE A 69 -6.70 12.13 0.55
C ILE A 69 -5.72 11.10 1.14
N LEU A 70 -6.16 10.32 2.12
CA LEU A 70 -5.33 9.29 2.74
C LEU A 70 -4.91 8.20 1.73
N LEU A 71 -5.81 7.80 0.83
CA LEU A 71 -5.48 6.84 -0.23
C LEU A 71 -4.45 7.40 -1.22
N ILE A 72 -4.58 8.66 -1.62
CA ILE A 72 -3.59 9.33 -2.49
C ILE A 72 -2.22 9.38 -1.80
N VAL A 73 -2.19 9.78 -0.52
CA VAL A 73 -0.96 9.82 0.28
C VAL A 73 -0.35 8.42 0.43
N ALA A 74 -1.17 7.38 0.63
CA ALA A 74 -0.71 6.00 0.72
C ALA A 74 -0.02 5.52 -0.57
N ILE A 75 -0.60 5.86 -1.74
CA ILE A 75 -0.01 5.56 -3.05
C ILE A 75 1.33 6.29 -3.21
N MET A 76 1.36 7.60 -2.99
CA MET A 76 2.56 8.43 -3.17
C MET A 76 3.70 8.01 -2.24
N THR A 77 3.40 7.74 -0.97
CA THR A 77 4.40 7.30 0.01
C THR A 77 4.95 5.92 -0.31
N THR A 78 4.09 4.98 -0.73
CA THR A 78 4.53 3.63 -1.13
C THR A 78 5.44 3.69 -2.37
N ASP A 79 5.12 4.53 -3.34
CA ASP A 79 5.96 4.74 -4.52
C ASP A 79 7.29 5.43 -4.17
N LEU A 80 7.27 6.45 -3.30
CA LEU A 80 8.49 7.10 -2.82
C LEU A 80 9.42 6.10 -2.10
N ILE A 81 8.87 5.26 -1.23
CA ILE A 81 9.63 4.23 -0.51
C ILE A 81 10.21 3.20 -1.48
N SER A 82 9.44 2.79 -2.49
CA SER A 82 9.94 1.92 -3.58
C SER A 82 11.16 2.54 -4.27
N LEU A 83 11.10 3.84 -4.56
CA LEU A 83 12.18 4.57 -5.23
C LEU A 83 13.42 4.72 -4.34
N LEU A 84 13.25 4.99 -3.05
CA LEU A 84 14.35 5.08 -2.08
C LEU A 84 15.08 3.73 -1.93
N ILE A 85 14.33 2.63 -1.85
CA ILE A 85 14.91 1.28 -1.80
C ILE A 85 15.73 1.00 -3.06
N LEU A 86 15.23 1.41 -4.23
CA LEU A 86 15.94 1.26 -5.50
C LEU A 86 17.25 2.06 -5.54
N LYS A 87 17.21 3.35 -5.16
CA LYS A 87 18.41 4.21 -5.14
C LYS A 87 19.49 3.65 -4.21
N ARG A 88 19.10 3.15 -3.03
CA ARG A 88 20.03 2.53 -2.07
C ARG A 88 20.72 1.29 -2.64
N LYS A 89 20.00 0.47 -3.42
CA LYS A 89 20.57 -0.74 -4.04
C LYS A 89 21.52 -0.40 -5.19
N LYS A 90 21.26 0.64 -5.98
CA LYS A 90 22.15 1.05 -7.09
C LYS A 90 23.46 1.70 -6.60
N SER A 91 23.48 2.24 -5.39
CA SER A 91 24.65 2.89 -4.78
C SER A 91 25.59 1.92 -4.04
N ARG A 92 25.22 0.64 -3.91
CA ARG A 92 26.06 -0.44 -3.40
C ARG A 92 26.53 -1.30 -4.56
#